data_AF-A0A6C0VNP6-F1
#
_entry.id   AF-A0A6C0VNP6-F1
#
_cell.length_a   1.000
_cell.length_b   1.000
_cell.length_c   1.000
_cell.angle_alpha   90.00
_cell.angle_beta   90.00
_cell.angle_gamma   90.00
#
_symmetry.space_group_name_H-M   'P 1'
#
loop_
_entity.id
_entity.type
_entity.pdbx_description
1 polymer ?
#
loop_
_entity_poly.entity_id
_entity_poly.type
_entity_poly.pdbx_seq_one_letter_code
_entity_poly.pdbx_strand_id
1 'polypeptide(L)'
;MERARVIAEAAAHISRELGAAAIMVSGDLNFEGIETGEIPVYYISMRPKSIIDHLVATSKDGKSPVKELGDQLTREASGNVEYVQHAAAIEYALEGPKNGIVVGVIEARGSSSIIVHNLDDNPLIKAMKECEERVNPEVMNAVLKIAFDIALTGREGKKIGAAFIVGDSEEVLKRSHQIILNPYEGHEEAHRNILDRRNWESIKEFALLDGVFVIDETGIVRAAGRYLDVDGKNIDIEKGLGGRHVSAAAISRDTVAISVTVSESGGVLRVYKDAKETICMESLQPASRYV
;
A
#
# COMPACT_ATOMS: atom_id res chain seq x y z
N MET A 1 25.81 8.36 19.37
CA MET A 1 25.03 7.64 20.40
C MET A 1 24.14 8.59 21.19
N GLU A 2 24.64 9.67 21.79
CA GLU A 2 23.83 10.60 22.60
C GLU A 2 22.69 11.29 21.81
N ARG A 3 22.97 11.82 20.60
CA ARG A 3 21.95 12.48 19.76
C ARG A 3 20.76 11.59 19.40
N ALA A 4 21.01 10.36 18.94
CA ALA A 4 19.98 9.41 18.54
C ALA A 4 19.06 9.05 19.72
N ARG A 5 19.66 8.82 20.89
CA ARG A 5 18.91 8.57 22.14
C ARG A 5 18.04 9.76 22.54
N VAL A 6 18.57 10.98 22.52
CA VAL A 6 17.81 12.19 22.84
C VAL A 6 16.61 12.38 21.91
N ILE A 7 16.78 12.10 20.61
CA ILE A 7 15.67 12.17 19.64
C ILE A 7 14.62 11.12 19.93
N ALA A 8 15.02 9.87 20.21
CA ALA A 8 14.08 8.80 20.54
C ALA A 8 13.35 9.06 21.86
N GLU A 9 14.03 9.57 22.89
CA GLU A 9 13.42 9.99 24.16
C GLU A 9 12.42 11.14 23.96
N ALA A 10 12.77 12.13 23.13
CA ALA A 10 11.87 13.23 22.79
C ALA A 10 10.62 12.74 22.03
N ALA A 11 10.80 11.85 21.06
CA ALA A 11 9.69 11.25 20.32
C ALA A 11 8.78 10.40 21.23
N ALA A 12 9.36 9.59 22.13
CA ALA A 12 8.61 8.82 23.10
C ALA A 12 7.83 9.72 24.06
N HIS A 13 8.43 10.81 24.52
CA HIS A 13 7.76 11.80 25.36
C HIS A 13 6.58 12.46 24.63
N ILE A 14 6.79 12.98 23.43
CA ILE A 14 5.73 13.56 22.58
C ILE A 14 4.59 12.54 22.38
N SER A 15 4.94 11.28 22.12
CA SER A 15 3.96 10.22 21.89
C SER A 15 3.08 9.97 23.11
N ARG A 16 3.66 9.97 24.32
CA ARG A 16 2.89 9.83 25.56
C ARG A 16 1.98 11.03 25.83
N GLU A 17 2.51 12.24 25.70
CA GLU A 17 1.74 13.48 25.91
C GLU A 17 0.54 13.58 24.95
N LEU A 18 0.70 13.08 23.73
CA LEU A 18 -0.36 13.10 22.71
C LEU A 18 -1.28 11.87 22.77
N GLY A 19 -0.99 10.87 23.60
CA GLY A 19 -1.72 9.59 23.60
C GLY A 19 -1.65 8.89 22.23
N ALA A 20 -0.46 8.86 21.63
CA ALA A 20 -0.25 8.29 20.31
C ALA A 20 -0.60 6.79 20.28
N ALA A 21 -1.26 6.37 19.20
CA ALA A 21 -1.59 4.98 18.95
C ALA A 21 -0.35 4.15 18.53
N ALA A 22 0.66 4.80 17.95
CA ALA A 22 1.92 4.16 17.57
C ALA A 22 3.06 5.17 17.35
N ILE A 23 4.28 4.66 17.47
CA ILE A 23 5.51 5.32 17.03
C ILE A 23 6.02 4.58 15.79
N MET A 24 6.31 5.29 14.71
CA MET A 24 6.89 4.71 13.48
C MET A 24 8.31 5.21 13.27
N VAL A 25 9.28 4.33 13.11
CA VAL A 25 10.70 4.66 13.17
C VAL A 25 11.41 4.23 11.89
N SER A 26 12.02 5.18 11.19
CA SER A 26 12.88 4.93 10.02
C SER A 26 14.28 5.43 10.28
N GLY A 27 15.27 4.55 10.06
CA GLY A 27 16.69 4.82 10.31
C GLY A 27 17.21 3.97 11.48
N ASP A 28 18.33 4.39 12.06
CA ASP A 28 19.09 3.60 13.04
C ASP A 28 18.76 3.97 14.50
N LEU A 29 17.63 4.64 14.72
CA LEU A 29 17.12 4.98 16.05
C LEU A 29 16.66 3.70 16.76
N ASN A 30 17.02 3.54 18.03
CA ASN A 30 16.61 2.41 18.86
C ASN A 30 15.82 2.92 20.08
N PHE A 31 14.68 2.27 20.34
CA PHE A 31 13.81 2.54 21.49
C PHE A 31 14.01 1.58 22.66
N GLU A 32 14.95 0.63 22.56
CA GLU A 32 15.30 -0.27 23.66
C GLU A 32 15.74 0.50 24.91
N GLY A 33 15.07 0.23 26.04
CA GLY A 33 15.31 0.92 27.30
C GLY A 33 14.78 2.36 27.36
N ILE A 34 13.97 2.78 26.40
CA ILE A 34 13.23 4.05 26.42
C ILE A 34 11.77 3.76 26.82
N GLU A 35 11.29 4.44 27.86
CA GLU A 35 9.91 4.31 28.28
C GLU A 35 8.98 4.90 27.22
N THR A 36 8.11 4.09 26.62
CA THR A 36 7.10 4.51 25.63
C THR A 36 5.69 4.55 26.18
N GLY A 37 5.44 3.97 27.37
CA GLY A 37 4.11 3.91 27.99
C GLY A 37 3.15 2.99 27.25
N GLU A 38 3.61 1.78 26.90
CA GLU A 38 2.85 0.75 26.14
C GLU A 38 2.54 1.12 24.68
N ILE A 39 2.95 2.29 24.22
CA ILE A 39 2.80 2.71 22.83
C ILE A 39 3.70 1.82 21.96
N PRO A 40 3.13 1.06 20.99
CA PRO A 40 3.90 0.18 20.14
C PRO A 40 4.83 0.96 19.20
N VAL A 41 6.04 0.46 19.04
CA VAL A 41 7.05 1.02 18.13
C VAL A 41 7.17 0.13 16.90
N TYR A 42 7.00 0.72 15.73
CA TYR A 42 7.04 0.07 14.42
C TYR A 42 8.31 0.53 13.68
N TYR A 43 9.28 -0.36 13.50
CA TYR A 43 10.47 -0.05 12.70
C TYR A 43 10.20 -0.30 11.22
N ILE A 44 10.18 0.76 10.44
CA ILE A 44 9.86 0.75 9.01
C ILE A 44 11.14 0.75 8.18
N SER A 45 11.22 -0.16 7.21
CA SER A 45 12.40 -0.30 6.34
C SER A 45 12.61 0.95 5.48
N MET A 46 13.87 1.38 5.37
CA MET A 46 14.29 2.64 4.73
C MET A 46 13.87 2.78 3.25
N ARG A 47 13.19 3.90 2.98
CA ARG A 47 12.90 4.66 1.74
C ARG A 47 12.86 3.95 0.36
N PRO A 48 11.71 4.05 -0.34
CA PRO A 48 11.62 3.82 -1.78
C PRO A 48 12.35 4.87 -2.62
N LYS A 49 12.60 4.54 -3.90
CA LYS A 49 13.37 5.35 -4.88
C LYS A 49 12.72 6.70 -5.24
N SER A 50 11.40 6.85 -5.07
CA SER A 50 10.61 8.03 -5.47
C SER A 50 11.03 9.35 -4.77
N ILE A 51 11.48 9.27 -3.51
CA ILE A 51 11.97 10.44 -2.76
C ILE A 51 13.33 10.94 -3.30
N ILE A 52 14.11 10.08 -3.97
CA ILE A 52 15.38 10.49 -4.60
C ILE A 52 15.09 11.40 -5.80
N ASP A 53 14.06 11.12 -6.59
CA ASP A 53 13.73 11.93 -7.76
C ASP A 53 13.29 13.36 -7.36
N HIS A 54 12.59 13.50 -6.23
CA HIS A 54 12.23 14.81 -5.66
C HIS A 54 13.43 15.58 -5.08
N LEU A 55 14.49 14.89 -4.66
CA LEU A 55 15.73 15.50 -4.18
C LEU A 55 16.68 15.92 -5.32
N VAL A 56 16.62 15.24 -6.48
CA VAL A 56 17.54 15.43 -7.60
C VAL A 56 17.05 16.47 -8.63
N ALA A 57 15.81 16.93 -8.53
CA ALA A 57 15.29 18.04 -9.35
C ALA A 57 15.95 19.38 -8.99
N THR A 58 17.17 19.58 -9.50
CA THR A 58 17.83 20.88 -9.54
C THR A 58 17.18 21.72 -10.63
N SER A 59 16.30 22.65 -10.25
CA SER A 59 15.88 23.71 -11.16
C SER A 59 17.11 24.54 -11.54
N LYS A 60 17.50 24.51 -12.81
CA LYS A 60 18.53 25.38 -13.42
C LYS A 60 18.04 26.84 -13.54
N ASP A 61 17.38 27.36 -12.52
CA ASP A 61 16.96 28.75 -12.49
C ASP A 61 17.83 29.46 -11.47
N GLY A 62 18.47 30.56 -11.88
CA GLY A 62 19.36 31.39 -11.05
C GLY A 62 18.65 32.07 -9.86
N LYS A 63 18.09 31.27 -8.96
CA LYS A 63 17.42 31.67 -7.72
C LYS A 63 18.49 32.03 -6.68
N SER A 64 18.13 32.89 -5.74
CA SER A 64 18.99 33.23 -4.61
C SER A 64 19.26 31.99 -3.74
N PRO A 65 20.47 31.79 -3.17
CA PRO A 65 20.81 30.62 -2.35
C PRO A 65 19.84 30.31 -1.19
N VAL A 66 19.24 31.35 -0.60
CA VAL A 66 18.25 31.21 0.50
C VAL A 66 16.95 30.56 0.02
N LYS A 67 16.51 30.90 -1.19
CA LYS A 67 15.29 30.33 -1.80
C LYS A 67 15.49 28.87 -2.17
N GLU A 68 16.67 28.52 -2.68
CA GLU A 68 17.01 27.13 -3.00
C GLU A 68 17.02 26.25 -1.74
N LEU A 69 17.58 26.75 -0.63
CA LEU A 69 17.55 26.05 0.65
C LEU A 69 16.12 25.88 1.19
N GLY A 70 15.28 26.91 1.10
CA GLY A 70 13.87 26.84 1.50
C GLY A 70 13.07 25.82 0.68
N ASP A 71 13.28 25.81 -0.65
CA ASP A 71 12.67 24.83 -1.56
C ASP A 71 13.13 23.40 -1.21
N GLN A 72 14.41 23.20 -0.85
CA GLN A 72 14.94 21.90 -0.42
C GLN A 72 14.31 21.40 0.90
N LEU A 73 14.26 22.25 1.93
CA LEU A 73 13.67 21.91 3.23
C LEU A 73 12.18 21.56 3.10
N THR A 74 11.45 22.30 2.28
CA THR A 74 10.03 22.03 2.03
C THR A 74 9.83 20.67 1.36
N ARG A 75 10.66 20.34 0.36
CA ARG A 75 10.61 19.02 -0.29
C ARG A 75 10.94 17.88 0.67
N GLU A 76 11.96 18.05 1.51
CA GLU A 76 12.33 17.05 2.52
C GLU A 76 11.22 16.84 3.55
N ALA A 77 10.63 17.92 4.07
CA ALA A 77 9.53 17.84 5.01
C ALA A 77 8.31 17.15 4.41
N SER A 78 7.89 17.54 3.20
CA SER A 78 6.76 16.91 2.51
C SER A 78 7.00 15.43 2.24
N GLY A 79 8.18 15.06 1.74
CA GLY A 79 8.51 13.65 1.47
C GLY A 79 8.57 12.79 2.74
N ASN A 80 9.02 13.37 3.85
CA ASN A 80 9.01 12.69 5.15
C ASN A 80 7.57 12.49 5.67
N VAL A 81 6.67 13.48 5.51
CA VAL A 81 5.25 13.35 5.87
C VAL A 81 4.58 12.27 5.04
N GLU A 82 4.75 12.30 3.71
CA GLU A 82 4.22 11.28 2.80
C GLU A 82 4.71 9.88 3.18
N TYR A 83 6.00 9.74 3.50
CA TYR A 83 6.56 8.46 3.92
C TYR A 83 5.91 7.91 5.22
N VAL A 84 5.69 8.75 6.24
CA VAL A 84 4.96 8.33 7.46
C VAL A 84 3.50 7.98 7.15
N GLN A 85 2.85 8.73 6.26
CA GLN A 85 1.48 8.44 5.83
C GLN A 85 1.37 7.08 5.12
N HIS A 86 2.32 6.78 4.23
CA HIS A 86 2.38 5.49 3.53
C HIS A 86 2.63 4.34 4.52
N ALA A 87 3.61 4.47 5.41
CA ALA A 87 3.87 3.49 6.46
C ALA A 87 2.62 3.24 7.32
N ALA A 88 1.96 4.32 7.74
CA ALA A 88 0.75 4.23 8.54
C ALA A 88 -0.42 3.55 7.81
N ALA A 89 -0.58 3.80 6.51
CA ALA A 89 -1.61 3.15 5.71
C ALA A 89 -1.34 1.65 5.49
N ILE A 90 -0.07 1.26 5.33
CA ILE A 90 0.33 -0.14 5.25
C ILE A 90 0.00 -0.84 6.57
N GLU A 91 0.43 -0.29 7.70
CA GLU A 91 0.13 -0.87 9.01
C GLU A 91 -1.37 -0.90 9.28
N TYR A 92 -2.12 0.13 8.86
CA TYR A 92 -3.59 0.10 8.90
C TYR A 92 -4.14 -1.12 8.15
N ALA A 93 -3.65 -1.44 6.95
CA ALA A 93 -4.07 -2.62 6.19
C ALA A 93 -3.62 -3.94 6.87
N LEU A 94 -2.48 -3.95 7.55
CA LEU A 94 -1.87 -5.12 8.19
C LEU A 94 -2.27 -5.33 9.66
N GLU A 95 -3.45 -4.85 10.09
CA GLU A 95 -3.98 -4.99 11.47
C GLU A 95 -3.26 -4.15 12.54
N GLY A 96 -2.50 -3.15 12.12
CA GLY A 96 -1.98 -2.09 12.98
C GLY A 96 -3.05 -1.10 13.47
N PRO A 97 -2.64 0.08 13.94
CA PRO A 97 -3.55 1.06 14.53
C PRO A 97 -4.63 1.52 13.54
N LYS A 98 -5.88 1.62 14.01
CA LYS A 98 -7.05 1.94 13.17
C LYS A 98 -7.51 3.39 13.27
N ASN A 99 -7.08 4.10 14.30
CA ASN A 99 -7.39 5.50 14.56
C ASN A 99 -6.34 6.14 15.48
N GLY A 100 -6.43 7.45 15.65
CA GLY A 100 -5.58 8.20 16.58
C GLY A 100 -4.28 8.72 15.95
N ILE A 101 -3.40 9.18 16.83
CA ILE A 101 -2.17 9.88 16.45
C ILE A 101 -1.04 8.87 16.23
N VAL A 102 -0.33 8.99 15.12
CA VAL A 102 0.95 8.32 14.87
C VAL A 102 2.06 9.35 14.95
N VAL A 103 3.12 9.00 15.68
CA VAL A 103 4.35 9.79 15.75
C VAL A 103 5.42 9.10 14.90
N GLY A 104 5.74 9.68 13.75
CA GLY A 104 6.80 9.22 12.88
C GLY A 104 8.14 9.85 13.25
N VAL A 105 9.21 9.07 13.29
CA VAL A 105 10.58 9.54 13.48
C VAL A 105 11.43 9.04 12.33
N ILE A 106 12.00 9.97 11.57
CA ILE A 106 12.85 9.65 10.42
C ILE A 106 14.24 10.23 10.67
N GLU A 107 15.25 9.35 10.66
CA GLU A 107 16.66 9.71 10.65
C GLU A 107 17.23 9.55 9.23
N ALA A 108 17.74 10.65 8.68
CA ALA A 108 18.41 10.68 7.38
C ALA A 108 19.85 11.17 7.54
N ARG A 109 20.64 11.14 6.46
CA ARG A 109 22.04 11.60 6.48
C ARG A 109 22.11 13.10 6.79
N GLY A 110 22.29 13.43 8.07
CA GLY A 110 22.49 14.79 8.57
C GLY A 110 21.27 15.44 9.21
N SER A 111 20.06 14.90 9.01
CA SER A 111 18.80 15.44 9.51
C SER A 111 17.98 14.39 10.26
N SER A 112 17.14 14.86 11.18
CA SER A 112 16.18 14.02 11.90
C SER A 112 14.87 14.79 11.95
N SER A 113 13.75 14.10 11.77
CA SER A 113 12.41 14.70 11.82
C SER A 113 11.50 13.89 12.72
N ILE A 114 10.66 14.60 13.48
CA ILE A 114 9.54 14.03 14.23
C ILE A 114 8.28 14.59 13.57
N ILE A 115 7.38 13.69 13.16
CA ILE A 115 6.14 13.99 12.46
C ILE A 115 5.00 13.50 13.33
N VAL A 116 4.01 14.36 13.54
CA VAL A 116 2.77 14.00 14.22
C VAL A 116 1.67 13.98 13.17
N HIS A 117 1.00 12.84 13.01
CA HIS A 117 -0.01 12.62 11.99
C HIS A 117 -1.23 11.92 12.58
N ASN A 118 -2.44 12.38 12.26
CA ASN A 118 -3.68 11.68 12.63
C ASN A 118 -4.08 10.72 11.50
N LEU A 119 -4.32 9.45 11.84
CA LEU A 119 -4.77 8.43 10.88
C LEU A 119 -6.09 8.80 10.21
N ASP A 120 -6.96 9.53 10.88
CA ASP A 120 -8.23 9.98 10.30
C ASP A 120 -8.03 11.00 9.17
N ASP A 121 -6.86 11.65 9.13
CA ASP A 121 -6.49 12.60 8.07
C ASP A 121 -5.60 11.99 6.98
N ASN A 122 -5.24 10.72 7.12
CA ASN A 122 -4.42 10.01 6.14
C ASN A 122 -5.19 9.83 4.82
N PRO A 123 -4.69 10.36 3.69
CA PRO A 123 -5.39 10.29 2.41
C PRO A 123 -5.59 8.84 1.92
N LEU A 124 -4.62 7.96 2.17
CA LEU A 124 -4.70 6.55 1.75
C LEU A 124 -5.74 5.78 2.58
N ILE A 125 -5.82 6.05 3.89
CA ILE A 125 -6.84 5.42 4.76
C ILE A 125 -8.24 5.92 4.38
N LYS A 126 -8.39 7.21 4.05
CA LYS A 126 -9.67 7.75 3.51
C LYS A 126 -10.06 7.02 2.22
N ALA A 127 -9.13 6.88 1.28
CA ALA A 127 -9.36 6.15 0.04
C ALA A 127 -9.72 4.66 0.26
N MET A 128 -9.11 4.00 1.25
CA MET A 128 -9.49 2.64 1.64
C MET A 128 -10.94 2.59 2.16
N LYS A 129 -11.32 3.50 3.07
CA LYS A 129 -12.69 3.62 3.57
C LYS A 129 -13.71 3.89 2.45
N GLU A 130 -13.35 4.66 1.43
CA GLU A 130 -14.19 4.87 0.24
C GLU A 130 -14.36 3.60 -0.63
N CYS A 131 -13.39 2.68 -0.61
CA CYS A 131 -13.52 1.38 -1.29
C CYS A 131 -14.45 0.45 -0.51
N GLU A 132 -14.45 0.55 0.83
CA GLU A 132 -15.32 -0.21 1.73
C GLU A 132 -16.82 0.09 1.55
N GLU A 133 -17.17 1.19 0.86
CA GLU A 133 -18.55 1.50 0.47
C GLU A 133 -19.12 0.52 -0.59
N ARG A 134 -18.24 -0.12 -1.37
CA ARG A 134 -18.64 -1.04 -2.47
C ARG A 134 -18.33 -2.51 -2.17
N VAL A 135 -17.35 -2.76 -1.32
CA VAL A 135 -16.81 -4.08 -1.03
C VAL A 135 -16.74 -4.27 0.48
N ASN A 136 -17.06 -5.47 0.97
CA ASN A 136 -16.92 -5.79 2.39
C ASN A 136 -15.49 -5.46 2.88
N PRO A 137 -15.33 -4.70 3.98
CA PRO A 137 -14.02 -4.36 4.55
C PRO A 137 -13.11 -5.57 4.81
N GLU A 138 -13.65 -6.69 5.26
CA GLU A 138 -12.86 -7.90 5.52
C GLU A 138 -12.29 -8.49 4.22
N VAL A 139 -13.08 -8.46 3.14
CA VAL A 139 -12.65 -8.93 1.81
C VAL A 139 -11.58 -8.01 1.25
N MET A 140 -11.79 -6.70 1.31
CA MET A 140 -10.80 -5.72 0.85
C MET A 140 -9.48 -5.85 1.63
N ASN A 141 -9.56 -6.00 2.96
CA ASN A 141 -8.39 -6.23 3.81
C ASN A 141 -7.66 -7.54 3.45
N ALA A 142 -8.39 -8.63 3.18
CA ALA A 142 -7.78 -9.89 2.76
C ALA A 142 -7.06 -9.75 1.41
N VAL A 143 -7.69 -9.09 0.43
CA VAL A 143 -7.07 -8.80 -0.88
C VAL A 143 -5.80 -7.97 -0.72
N LEU A 144 -5.85 -6.87 0.04
CA LEU A 144 -4.69 -6.01 0.27
C LEU A 144 -3.55 -6.78 0.94
N LYS A 145 -3.84 -7.59 1.96
CA LYS A 145 -2.82 -8.41 2.65
C LYS A 145 -2.14 -9.40 1.71
N ILE A 146 -2.91 -10.13 0.89
CA ILE A 146 -2.34 -11.07 -0.09
C ILE A 146 -1.54 -10.29 -1.14
N ALA A 147 -2.04 -9.16 -1.61
CA ALA A 147 -1.35 -8.34 -2.59
C ALA A 147 -0.04 -7.76 -2.04
N PHE A 148 0.01 -7.36 -0.76
CA PHE A 148 1.25 -7.00 -0.07
C PHE A 148 2.22 -8.19 0.06
N ASP A 149 1.73 -9.37 0.45
CA ASP A 149 2.54 -10.58 0.53
C ASP A 149 3.17 -10.89 -0.83
N ILE A 150 2.37 -10.88 -1.90
CA ILE A 150 2.85 -11.04 -3.29
C ILE A 150 3.90 -9.98 -3.66
N ALA A 151 3.67 -8.72 -3.32
CA ALA A 151 4.60 -7.64 -3.64
C ALA A 151 5.96 -7.79 -2.93
N LEU A 152 5.94 -8.30 -1.70
CA LEU A 152 7.12 -8.46 -0.85
C LEU A 152 7.90 -9.74 -1.13
N THR A 153 7.20 -10.88 -1.18
CA THR A 153 7.84 -12.19 -1.29
C THR A 153 7.97 -12.65 -2.73
N GLY A 154 7.10 -12.15 -3.60
CA GLY A 154 6.87 -12.76 -4.90
C GLY A 154 6.48 -14.23 -4.74
N ARG A 155 6.91 -15.08 -5.68
CA ARG A 155 6.81 -16.53 -5.59
C ARG A 155 8.14 -17.18 -5.95
N GLU A 156 8.62 -18.11 -5.13
CA GLU A 156 9.89 -18.81 -5.31
C GLU A 156 11.09 -17.87 -5.58
N GLY A 157 11.11 -16.71 -4.93
CA GLY A 157 12.17 -15.71 -5.08
C GLY A 157 12.10 -14.88 -6.36
N LYS A 158 11.05 -15.03 -7.18
CA LYS A 158 10.77 -14.19 -8.35
C LYS A 158 9.68 -13.20 -8.03
N LYS A 159 9.87 -11.94 -8.43
CA LYS A 159 8.79 -10.96 -8.41
C LYS A 159 7.69 -11.41 -9.37
N ILE A 160 6.44 -11.26 -8.95
CA ILE A 160 5.28 -11.58 -9.78
C ILE A 160 4.31 -10.41 -9.71
N GLY A 161 3.63 -10.14 -10.81
CA GLY A 161 2.53 -9.16 -10.86
C GLY A 161 1.19 -9.87 -10.80
N ALA A 162 0.24 -9.30 -10.08
CA ALA A 162 -1.11 -9.85 -9.92
C ALA A 162 -2.16 -8.75 -10.08
N ALA A 163 -3.40 -9.13 -10.39
CA ALA A 163 -4.54 -8.22 -10.36
C ALA A 163 -5.78 -8.92 -9.81
N PHE A 164 -6.48 -8.22 -8.92
CA PHE A 164 -7.68 -8.66 -8.24
C PHE A 164 -8.79 -7.68 -8.55
N ILE A 165 -9.87 -8.16 -9.16
CA ILE A 165 -11.08 -7.38 -9.43
C ILE A 165 -12.13 -7.83 -8.43
N VAL A 166 -12.59 -6.91 -7.59
CA VAL A 166 -13.37 -7.23 -6.38
C VAL A 166 -14.73 -6.53 -6.45
N GLY A 167 -15.80 -7.31 -6.28
CA GLY A 167 -17.17 -6.86 -6.40
C GLY A 167 -17.67 -6.85 -7.86
N ASP A 168 -18.98 -6.63 -8.03
CA ASP A 168 -19.68 -6.63 -9.33
C ASP A 168 -19.31 -7.81 -10.24
N SER A 169 -19.09 -8.98 -9.62
CA SER A 169 -18.39 -10.08 -10.26
C SER A 169 -19.10 -10.60 -11.50
N GLU A 170 -20.44 -10.58 -11.52
CA GLU A 170 -21.23 -10.97 -12.69
C GLU A 170 -20.95 -10.07 -13.90
N GLU A 171 -20.83 -8.76 -13.68
CA GLU A 171 -20.63 -7.77 -14.73
C GLU A 171 -19.19 -7.77 -15.24
N VAL A 172 -18.24 -8.03 -14.34
CA VAL A 172 -16.83 -8.31 -14.67
C VAL A 172 -16.71 -9.58 -15.50
N LEU A 173 -17.41 -10.66 -15.13
CA LEU A 173 -17.41 -11.93 -15.88
C LEU A 173 -17.98 -11.77 -17.29
N LYS A 174 -19.00 -10.93 -17.50
CA LYS A 174 -19.54 -10.62 -18.84
C LYS A 174 -18.57 -9.83 -19.72
N ARG A 175 -17.69 -9.02 -19.13
CA ARG A 175 -16.63 -8.22 -19.81
C ARG A 175 -15.27 -8.91 -19.78
N SER A 176 -15.25 -10.23 -19.74
CA SER A 176 -14.01 -10.97 -19.73
C SER A 176 -14.21 -12.35 -20.32
N HIS A 177 -13.12 -13.00 -20.66
CA HIS A 177 -13.11 -14.39 -21.04
C HIS A 177 -11.95 -15.13 -20.37
N GLN A 178 -12.12 -16.45 -20.27
CA GLN A 178 -11.13 -17.34 -19.68
C GLN A 178 -10.01 -17.59 -20.71
N ILE A 179 -8.75 -17.32 -20.35
CA ILE A 179 -7.60 -17.56 -21.24
C ILE A 179 -6.80 -18.81 -20.89
N ILE A 180 -6.94 -19.30 -19.66
CA ILE A 180 -6.36 -20.56 -19.16
C ILE A 180 -7.39 -21.27 -18.28
N LEU A 181 -7.33 -22.59 -18.08
CA LEU A 181 -8.30 -23.28 -17.22
C LEU A 181 -8.43 -22.60 -15.85
N ASN A 182 -9.68 -22.37 -15.41
CA ASN A 182 -9.95 -21.73 -14.13
C ASN A 182 -9.72 -22.71 -12.99
N PRO A 183 -8.70 -22.52 -12.13
CA PRO A 183 -8.42 -23.45 -11.04
C PRO A 183 -9.45 -23.39 -9.90
N TYR A 184 -10.35 -22.41 -9.89
CA TYR A 184 -11.43 -22.31 -8.92
C TYR A 184 -12.74 -22.96 -9.38
N GLU A 185 -12.84 -23.38 -10.63
CA GLU A 185 -14.06 -23.98 -11.15
C GLU A 185 -14.30 -25.38 -10.58
N GLY A 186 -15.54 -25.69 -10.19
CA GLY A 186 -15.91 -27.00 -9.63
C GLY A 186 -15.55 -27.23 -8.16
N HIS A 187 -14.90 -26.26 -7.50
CA HIS A 187 -14.57 -26.34 -6.07
C HIS A 187 -15.69 -25.74 -5.18
N GLU A 188 -15.88 -26.30 -3.99
CA GLU A 188 -16.82 -25.77 -3.00
C GLU A 188 -16.42 -24.36 -2.54
N GLU A 189 -17.40 -23.49 -2.29
CA GLU A 189 -17.18 -22.09 -1.87
C GLU A 189 -16.25 -21.95 -0.67
N ALA A 190 -16.30 -22.89 0.28
CA ALA A 190 -15.42 -22.92 1.44
C ALA A 190 -13.93 -22.92 1.09
N HIS A 191 -13.54 -23.54 -0.03
CA HIS A 191 -12.15 -23.58 -0.51
C HIS A 191 -11.79 -22.41 -1.43
N ARG A 192 -12.79 -21.62 -1.85
CA ARG A 192 -12.63 -20.50 -2.77
C ARG A 192 -12.70 -19.15 -2.08
N ASN A 193 -13.05 -19.12 -0.79
CA ASN A 193 -13.18 -17.90 -0.04
C ASN A 193 -11.80 -17.31 0.28
N ILE A 194 -11.59 -16.03 -0.03
CA ILE A 194 -10.36 -15.30 0.27
C ILE A 194 -10.19 -14.99 1.76
N LEU A 195 -11.28 -15.03 2.53
CA LEU A 195 -11.23 -14.89 3.99
C LEU A 195 -10.64 -16.13 4.67
N ASP A 196 -10.64 -17.28 3.98
CA ASP A 196 -9.93 -18.47 4.45
C ASP A 196 -8.44 -18.38 4.11
N ARG A 197 -7.61 -18.19 5.14
CA ARG A 197 -6.14 -18.12 5.01
C ARG A 197 -5.52 -19.37 4.37
N ARG A 198 -6.19 -20.53 4.42
CA ARG A 198 -5.71 -21.75 3.76
C ARG A 198 -5.69 -21.63 2.24
N ASN A 199 -6.58 -20.79 1.68
CA ASN A 199 -6.65 -20.51 0.24
C ASN A 199 -5.54 -19.54 -0.23
N TRP A 200 -4.85 -18.84 0.68
CA TRP A 200 -3.89 -17.80 0.29
C TRP A 200 -2.67 -18.36 -0.44
N GLU A 201 -2.20 -19.55 -0.08
CA GLU A 201 -1.12 -20.21 -0.84
C GLU A 201 -1.56 -20.54 -2.27
N SER A 202 -2.80 -21.02 -2.44
CA SER A 202 -3.37 -21.27 -3.77
C SER A 202 -3.49 -20.00 -4.60
N ILE A 203 -3.97 -18.90 -4.00
CA ILE A 203 -4.01 -17.58 -4.66
C ILE A 203 -2.61 -17.17 -5.13
N LYS A 204 -1.58 -17.32 -4.29
CA LYS A 204 -0.20 -16.98 -4.64
C LYS A 204 0.36 -17.86 -5.76
N GLU A 205 0.03 -19.15 -5.78
CA GLU A 205 0.41 -20.03 -6.89
C GLU A 205 -0.28 -19.64 -8.19
N PHE A 206 -1.58 -19.34 -8.13
CA PHE A 206 -2.35 -18.96 -9.30
C PHE A 206 -2.05 -17.53 -9.77
N ALA A 207 -1.38 -16.70 -8.97
CA ALA A 207 -0.93 -15.38 -9.37
C ALA A 207 0.20 -15.43 -10.42
N LEU A 208 0.81 -16.60 -10.64
CA LEU A 208 1.72 -16.86 -11.77
C LEU A 208 0.99 -16.97 -13.11
N LEU A 209 -0.32 -17.23 -13.10
CA LEU A 209 -1.12 -17.31 -14.32
C LEU A 209 -1.28 -15.92 -14.94
N ASP A 210 -1.39 -15.86 -16.25
CA ASP A 210 -1.77 -14.62 -16.92
C ASP A 210 -3.27 -14.33 -16.74
N GLY A 211 -3.61 -13.05 -16.66
CA GLY A 211 -4.96 -12.56 -16.40
C GLY A 211 -5.16 -12.01 -14.99
N VAL A 212 -6.43 -11.96 -14.57
CA VAL A 212 -6.86 -11.40 -13.27
C VAL A 212 -7.61 -12.43 -12.45
N PHE A 213 -7.65 -12.20 -11.13
CA PHE A 213 -8.62 -12.80 -10.24
C PHE A 213 -9.92 -12.00 -10.25
N VAL A 214 -11.06 -12.68 -10.27
CA VAL A 214 -12.38 -12.08 -10.06
C VAL A 214 -12.93 -12.60 -8.75
N ILE A 215 -13.22 -11.70 -7.83
CA ILE A 215 -13.67 -11.97 -6.46
C ILE A 215 -15.01 -11.26 -6.27
N ASP A 216 -16.01 -11.97 -5.76
CA ASP A 216 -17.29 -11.33 -5.46
C ASP A 216 -17.27 -10.53 -4.14
N GLU A 217 -18.33 -9.79 -3.89
CA GLU A 217 -18.50 -8.92 -2.73
C GLU A 217 -18.45 -9.66 -1.38
N THR A 218 -18.64 -10.98 -1.39
CA THR A 218 -18.61 -11.84 -0.20
C THR A 218 -17.24 -12.50 0.03
N GLY A 219 -16.31 -12.33 -0.92
CA GLY A 219 -14.96 -12.86 -0.85
C GLY A 219 -14.76 -14.19 -1.57
N ILE A 220 -15.75 -14.70 -2.31
CA ILE A 220 -15.58 -15.93 -3.10
C ILE A 220 -14.81 -15.59 -4.37
N VAL A 221 -13.68 -16.29 -4.58
CA VAL A 221 -12.94 -16.23 -5.84
C VAL A 221 -13.77 -16.97 -6.91
N ARG A 222 -14.31 -16.21 -7.87
CA ARG A 222 -15.12 -16.72 -8.98
C ARG A 222 -14.25 -17.31 -10.07
N ALA A 223 -13.12 -16.65 -10.35
CA ALA A 223 -12.17 -17.12 -11.35
C ALA A 223 -10.76 -16.59 -11.10
N ALA A 224 -9.77 -17.33 -11.58
CA ALA A 224 -8.41 -16.84 -11.82
C ALA A 224 -8.05 -17.04 -13.29
N GLY A 225 -7.14 -16.22 -13.81
CA GLY A 225 -6.65 -16.34 -15.18
C GLY A 225 -7.62 -15.83 -16.25
N ARG A 226 -8.36 -14.75 -15.95
CA ARG A 226 -9.27 -14.11 -16.90
C ARG A 226 -8.61 -12.93 -17.61
N TYR A 227 -8.86 -12.81 -18.91
CA TYR A 227 -8.54 -11.60 -19.68
C TYR A 227 -9.74 -10.67 -19.70
N LEU A 228 -9.51 -9.38 -19.45
CA LEU A 228 -10.55 -8.36 -19.39
C LEU A 228 -10.77 -7.76 -20.79
N ASP A 229 -11.99 -7.88 -21.30
CA ASP A 229 -12.44 -7.36 -22.60
C ASP A 229 -12.92 -5.91 -22.45
N VAL A 230 -11.99 -5.01 -22.15
CA VAL A 230 -12.27 -3.60 -21.85
C VAL A 230 -11.50 -2.66 -22.76
N ASP A 231 -12.11 -1.51 -23.12
CA ASP A 231 -11.43 -0.46 -23.89
C ASP A 231 -10.60 0.42 -22.94
N GLY A 232 -9.27 0.32 -23.05
CA GLY A 232 -8.30 1.12 -22.30
C GLY A 232 -8.19 2.58 -22.73
N LYS A 233 -8.98 3.05 -23.70
CA LYS A 233 -9.01 4.48 -24.08
C LYS A 233 -9.50 5.36 -22.93
N ASN A 234 -8.96 6.57 -22.88
CA ASN A 234 -9.32 7.61 -21.91
C ASN A 234 -9.11 7.18 -20.44
N ILE A 235 -8.18 6.25 -20.20
CA ILE A 235 -7.72 5.91 -18.87
C ILE A 235 -6.50 6.77 -18.56
N ASP A 236 -6.65 7.63 -17.55
CA ASP A 236 -5.58 8.49 -17.07
C ASP A 236 -4.77 7.73 -16.01
N ILE A 237 -3.81 6.93 -16.48
CA ILE A 237 -2.86 6.23 -15.63
C ILE A 237 -1.43 6.67 -15.92
N GLU A 238 -0.56 6.51 -14.94
CA GLU A 238 0.85 6.84 -15.04
C GLU A 238 1.52 6.13 -16.24
N LYS A 239 2.34 6.89 -16.98
CA LYS A 239 3.06 6.35 -18.14
C LYS A 239 4.04 5.25 -17.69
N GLY A 240 4.07 4.15 -18.45
CA GLY A 240 4.95 3.02 -18.18
C GLY A 240 4.28 1.87 -17.41
N LEU A 241 3.02 2.03 -17.00
CA LEU A 241 2.20 0.93 -16.51
C LEU A 241 1.75 0.01 -17.65
N GLY A 242 1.88 -1.31 -17.43
CA GLY A 242 1.56 -2.33 -18.44
C GLY A 242 0.06 -2.54 -18.68
N GLY A 243 -0.26 -3.39 -19.65
CA GLY A 243 -1.66 -3.66 -20.07
C GLY A 243 -2.59 -4.09 -18.92
N ARG A 244 -2.07 -4.85 -17.95
CA ARG A 244 -2.86 -5.28 -16.77
C ARG A 244 -3.37 -4.12 -15.93
N HIS A 245 -2.57 -3.06 -15.76
CA HIS A 245 -3.00 -1.85 -15.04
C HIS A 245 -4.07 -1.08 -15.83
N VAL A 246 -3.88 -0.93 -17.15
CA VAL A 246 -4.86 -0.28 -18.03
C VAL A 246 -6.20 -1.02 -17.97
N SER A 247 -6.19 -2.35 -18.09
CA SER A 247 -7.40 -3.16 -18.03
C SER A 247 -8.07 -3.12 -16.66
N ALA A 248 -7.28 -3.14 -15.57
CA ALA A 248 -7.79 -3.02 -14.20
C ALA A 248 -8.48 -1.66 -13.95
N ALA A 249 -7.88 -0.57 -14.41
CA ALA A 249 -8.49 0.75 -14.34
C ALA A 249 -9.76 0.82 -15.21
N ALA A 250 -9.71 0.32 -16.44
CA ALA A 250 -10.86 0.33 -17.36
C ALA A 250 -12.05 -0.49 -16.83
N ILE A 251 -11.82 -1.69 -16.29
CA ILE A 251 -12.92 -2.50 -15.74
C ILE A 251 -13.55 -1.82 -14.51
N SER A 252 -12.77 -1.13 -13.68
CA SER A 252 -13.30 -0.37 -12.54
C SER A 252 -14.15 0.86 -12.94
N ARG A 253 -14.05 1.32 -14.20
CA ARG A 253 -14.92 2.36 -14.78
C ARG A 253 -16.19 1.76 -15.38
N ASP A 254 -16.06 0.61 -16.02
CA ASP A 254 -17.15 -0.02 -16.77
C ASP A 254 -18.07 -0.87 -15.88
N THR A 255 -17.72 -1.01 -14.60
CA THR A 255 -18.41 -1.76 -13.54
C THR A 255 -18.34 -0.97 -12.22
N VAL A 256 -19.00 -1.44 -11.15
CA VAL A 256 -18.82 -0.88 -9.80
C VAL A 256 -17.69 -1.57 -9.01
N ALA A 257 -16.93 -2.47 -9.64
CA ALA A 257 -15.85 -3.20 -8.99
C ALA A 257 -14.67 -2.30 -8.58
N ILE A 258 -13.93 -2.75 -7.58
CA ILE A 258 -12.64 -2.18 -7.16
C ILE A 258 -11.53 -3.08 -7.71
N SER A 259 -10.51 -2.47 -8.34
CA SER A 259 -9.39 -3.23 -8.90
C SER A 259 -8.12 -2.99 -8.09
N VAL A 260 -7.50 -4.05 -7.60
CA VAL A 260 -6.20 -4.01 -6.91
C VAL A 260 -5.15 -4.66 -7.81
N THR A 261 -4.02 -4.00 -8.02
CA THR A 261 -2.93 -4.50 -8.87
C THR A 261 -1.62 -4.47 -8.14
N VAL A 262 -0.76 -5.44 -8.43
CA VAL A 262 0.62 -5.54 -7.95
C VAL A 262 1.55 -5.52 -9.14
N SER A 263 2.46 -4.55 -9.20
CA SER A 263 3.43 -4.43 -10.29
C SER A 263 4.61 -5.40 -10.09
N GLU A 264 4.91 -6.20 -11.11
CA GLU A 264 6.04 -7.13 -11.12
C GLU A 264 7.40 -6.42 -10.96
N SER A 265 7.59 -5.29 -11.65
CA SER A 265 8.87 -4.58 -11.66
C SER A 265 9.21 -3.91 -10.32
N GLY A 266 8.19 -3.39 -9.63
CA GLY A 266 8.35 -2.49 -8.48
C GLY A 266 7.80 -2.98 -7.15
N GLY A 267 6.97 -4.03 -7.13
CA GLY A 267 6.22 -4.37 -5.91
C GLY A 267 5.24 -3.27 -5.49
N VAL A 268 4.85 -2.41 -6.44
CA VAL A 268 3.93 -1.30 -6.17
C VAL A 268 2.51 -1.83 -6.25
N LEU A 269 1.74 -1.59 -5.20
CA LEU A 269 0.34 -1.89 -5.10
C LEU A 269 -0.48 -0.66 -5.50
N ARG A 270 -1.42 -0.82 -6.41
CA ARG A 270 -2.33 0.25 -6.85
C ARG A 270 -3.77 -0.20 -6.76
N VAL A 271 -4.64 0.70 -6.32
CA VAL A 271 -6.10 0.49 -6.26
C VAL A 271 -6.80 1.47 -7.19
N TYR A 272 -7.66 0.94 -8.04
CA TYR A 272 -8.48 1.72 -8.97
C TYR A 272 -9.96 1.63 -8.61
N LYS A 273 -10.60 2.80 -8.63
CA LYS A 273 -12.05 2.98 -8.49
C LYS A 273 -12.47 3.99 -9.55
N ASP A 274 -13.44 3.65 -10.38
CA ASP A 274 -13.96 4.51 -11.46
C ASP A 274 -12.86 5.01 -12.42
N ALA A 275 -11.94 4.12 -12.82
CA ALA A 275 -10.71 4.39 -13.60
C ALA A 275 -9.70 5.34 -12.97
N LYS A 276 -9.95 5.83 -11.75
CA LYS A 276 -8.98 6.66 -11.02
C LYS A 276 -8.15 5.80 -10.11
N GLU A 277 -6.85 6.04 -10.12
CA GLU A 277 -5.98 5.57 -9.05
C GLU A 277 -6.34 6.30 -7.76
N THR A 278 -6.78 5.54 -6.76
CA THR A 278 -7.16 6.08 -5.45
C THR A 278 -6.08 5.82 -4.40
N ILE A 279 -5.33 4.74 -4.57
CA ILE A 279 -4.26 4.33 -3.66
C ILE A 279 -3.06 3.88 -4.49
N CYS A 280 -1.88 4.35 -4.12
CA CYS A 280 -0.60 3.86 -4.59
C CYS A 280 0.29 3.61 -3.36
N MET A 281 0.69 2.37 -3.14
CA MET A 281 1.53 1.98 -2.01
C MET A 281 2.70 1.16 -2.53
N GLU A 282 3.92 1.64 -2.27
CA GLU A 282 5.12 0.87 -2.54
C GLU A 282 5.28 -0.18 -1.43
N SER A 283 5.63 -1.43 -1.79
CA SER A 283 5.86 -2.47 -0.79
C SER A 283 7.05 -2.10 0.09
N LEU A 284 6.76 -1.59 1.28
CA LEU A 284 7.69 -1.54 2.40
C LEU A 284 7.59 -2.87 3.14
N GLN A 285 8.72 -3.40 3.62
CA GLN A 285 8.65 -4.53 4.53
C GLN A 285 7.75 -4.15 5.71
N PRO A 286 6.86 -5.06 6.17
CA PRO A 286 6.03 -4.83 7.34
C PRO A 286 6.92 -4.41 8.49
N ALA A 287 6.48 -3.43 9.25
CA ALA A 287 7.32 -2.91 10.30
C ALA A 287 7.55 -3.97 11.37
N SER A 288 8.78 -4.06 11.89
CA SER A 288 9.01 -4.89 13.07
C SER A 288 8.44 -4.18 14.29
N ARG A 289 7.55 -4.87 14.99
CA ARG A 289 6.87 -4.32 16.17
C ARG A 289 7.67 -4.63 17.42
N TYR A 290 7.97 -3.58 18.18
CA TYR A 290 8.52 -3.65 19.53
C TYR A 290 7.45 -3.14 20.51
N VAL A 291 7.25 -3.88 21.60
CA VAL A 291 6.28 -3.58 22.67
C VAL A 291 7.06 -3.37 23.95
#